data_AF-X6MLW0-F1
#
_entry.id   AF-X6MLW0-F1
#
_cell.length_a   1.000
_cell.length_b   1.000
_cell.length_c   1.000
_cell.angle_alpha   90.00
_cell.angle_beta   90.00
_cell.angle_gamma   90.00
#
_symmetry.space_group_name_H-M   'P 1'
#
loop_
_entity.id
_entity.type
_entity.pdbx_description
1 polymer ?
#
loop_
_entity_poly.entity_id
_entity_poly.type
_entity_poly.pdbx_seq_one_letter_code
_entity_poly.pdbx_strand_id
1 'polypeptide(L)'
;FELDMFIPRLRAHMNKKNAEVRELLLQWIILLNKTPGIELLDSLPHFLDGLFEMLEDDKEEIVKQTELVLSDFLREISASVHVDLHPMVGILVHQMKLNEKHNSKRRGTALIWLHEFLKLGKFKLSEYFPSILVVLLRCLKDSDAHIASQATNVNRELYALIKKFSTLKQPLHEHKVDLSCFF
;
A
#
# COMPACT_ATOMS: atom_id res chain seq x y z
N PHE A 1 -1.48 7.28 -27.78
CA PHE A 1 -1.81 5.98 -27.18
C PHE A 1 -2.95 6.21 -26.20
N GLU A 2 -4.03 5.43 -26.27
CA GLU A 2 -5.20 5.60 -25.40
C GLU A 2 -5.07 4.71 -24.17
N LEU A 3 -4.59 5.29 -23.07
CA LEU A 3 -4.36 4.55 -21.83
C LEU A 3 -5.64 3.94 -21.26
N ASP A 4 -6.74 4.69 -21.28
CA ASP A 4 -8.05 4.26 -20.74
C ASP A 4 -8.61 3.00 -21.43
N MET A 5 -8.31 2.83 -22.72
CA MET A 5 -8.72 1.65 -23.49
C MET A 5 -7.79 0.45 -23.25
N PHE A 6 -6.55 0.72 -22.84
CA PHE A 6 -5.54 -0.31 -22.58
C PHE A 6 -5.67 -0.90 -21.18
N ILE A 7 -5.87 -0.09 -20.14
CA ILE A 7 -5.88 -0.53 -18.74
C ILE A 7 -6.87 -1.68 -18.45
N PRO A 8 -8.12 -1.67 -18.95
CA PRO A 8 -9.03 -2.80 -18.75
C PRO A 8 -8.51 -4.10 -19.38
N ARG A 9 -7.85 -4.00 -20.53
CA ARG A 9 -7.28 -5.16 -21.24
C ARG A 9 -6.04 -5.68 -20.52
N LEU A 10 -5.17 -4.78 -20.06
CA LEU A 10 -4.02 -5.11 -19.22
C LEU A 10 -4.47 -5.96 -18.03
N ARG A 11 -5.40 -5.42 -17.22
CA ARG A 11 -5.93 -6.10 -16.03
C ARG A 11 -6.51 -7.48 -16.34
N ALA A 12 -7.30 -7.60 -17.41
CA ALA A 12 -7.91 -8.87 -17.80
C ALA A 12 -6.89 -9.96 -18.17
N HIS A 13 -5.66 -9.58 -18.56
CA HIS A 13 -4.60 -10.53 -18.92
C HIS A 13 -3.63 -10.83 -17.78
N MET A 14 -3.47 -9.95 -16.79
CA MET A 14 -2.61 -10.20 -15.61
C MET A 14 -3.08 -11.41 -14.79
N ASN A 15 -4.40 -11.59 -14.70
CA ASN A 15 -5.03 -12.69 -13.96
C ASN A 15 -4.87 -14.05 -14.67
N LYS A 16 -4.44 -14.07 -15.94
CA LYS A 16 -4.13 -15.31 -16.65
C LYS A 16 -2.74 -15.75 -16.20
N LYS A 17 -2.62 -16.94 -15.59
CA LYS A 17 -1.34 -17.55 -15.17
C LYS A 17 -0.47 -18.01 -16.36
N ASN A 18 -0.37 -17.21 -17.42
CA ASN A 18 0.49 -17.46 -18.55
C ASN A 18 1.74 -16.58 -18.42
N ALA A 19 2.88 -17.20 -18.20
CA ALA A 19 4.13 -16.51 -17.92
C ALA A 19 4.60 -15.61 -19.08
N GLU A 20 4.47 -16.04 -20.34
CA GLU A 20 4.85 -15.23 -21.50
C GLU A 20 3.98 -13.97 -21.62
N VAL A 21 2.67 -14.12 -21.34
CA VAL A 21 1.76 -12.98 -21.30
C VAL A 21 2.15 -12.03 -20.17
N ARG A 22 2.43 -12.54 -18.96
CA ARG A 22 2.81 -11.72 -17.81
C ARG A 22 4.12 -10.95 -18.05
N GLU A 23 5.12 -11.61 -18.62
CA GLU A 23 6.39 -10.99 -19.01
C GLU A 23 6.18 -9.88 -20.05
N LEU A 24 5.38 -10.13 -21.09
CA LEU A 24 5.03 -9.12 -22.07
C LEU A 24 4.29 -7.93 -21.44
N LEU A 25 3.35 -8.17 -20.52
CA LEU A 25 2.62 -7.10 -19.83
C LEU A 25 3.55 -6.24 -18.96
N LEU A 26 4.53 -6.85 -18.26
CA LEU A 26 5.53 -6.12 -17.50
C LEU A 26 6.37 -5.21 -18.42
N GLN A 27 6.79 -5.72 -19.59
CA GLN A 27 7.51 -4.91 -20.57
C GLN A 27 6.69 -3.70 -21.04
N TRP A 28 5.40 -3.89 -21.32
CA TRP A 28 4.51 -2.78 -21.67
C TRP A 28 4.32 -1.79 -20.54
N ILE A 29 4.14 -2.25 -19.29
CA ILE A 29 4.06 -1.38 -18.11
C ILE A 29 5.33 -0.54 -17.98
N ILE A 30 6.51 -1.16 -18.07
CA ILE A 30 7.81 -0.46 -18.00
C ILE A 30 7.95 0.57 -19.11
N LEU A 31 7.57 0.23 -20.34
CA LEU A 31 7.63 1.13 -21.50
C LEU A 31 6.70 2.33 -21.31
N LEU A 32 5.43 2.08 -20.95
CA LEU A 32 4.42 3.12 -20.76
C LEU A 32 4.80 4.06 -19.62
N ASN A 33 5.32 3.52 -18.51
CA ASN A 33 5.75 4.33 -17.37
C ASN A 33 6.90 5.29 -17.72
N LYS A 34 7.76 4.91 -18.67
CA LYS A 34 8.89 5.72 -19.15
C LYS A 34 8.53 6.65 -20.30
N THR A 35 7.31 6.58 -20.83
CA THR A 35 6.89 7.36 -22.00
C THR A 35 6.43 8.75 -21.58
N PRO A 36 7.07 9.84 -22.04
CA PRO A 36 6.64 11.19 -21.72
C PRO A 36 5.20 11.46 -22.18
N GLY A 37 4.42 12.10 -21.31
CA GLY A 37 3.00 12.41 -21.58
C GLY A 37 2.03 11.26 -21.30
N ILE A 38 2.49 10.12 -20.78
CA ILE A 38 1.62 9.05 -20.26
C ILE A 38 1.62 9.09 -18.73
N GLU A 39 0.45 9.35 -18.15
CA GLU A 39 0.24 9.40 -16.69
C GLU A 39 -0.15 8.02 -16.16
N LEU A 40 0.78 7.05 -16.22
CA LEU A 40 0.49 5.68 -15.81
C LEU A 40 0.21 5.55 -14.31
N LEU A 41 0.81 6.44 -13.50
CA LEU A 41 0.65 6.44 -12.05
C LEU A 41 -0.80 6.63 -11.61
N ASP A 42 -1.58 7.45 -12.33
CA ASP A 42 -3.00 7.68 -12.03
C ASP A 42 -3.85 6.43 -12.32
N SER A 43 -3.39 5.59 -13.24
CA SER A 43 -4.02 4.31 -13.57
C SER A 43 -3.58 3.15 -12.69
N LEU A 44 -2.53 3.32 -11.88
CA LEU A 44 -1.93 2.26 -11.05
C LEU A 44 -2.96 1.50 -10.18
N PRO A 45 -3.93 2.15 -9.51
CA PRO A 45 -4.90 1.43 -8.69
C PRO A 45 -5.69 0.36 -9.45
N HIS A 46 -5.82 0.48 -10.77
CA HIS A 46 -6.59 -0.47 -11.59
C HIS A 46 -5.88 -1.79 -11.85
N PHE A 47 -4.55 -1.83 -11.75
CA PHE A 47 -3.76 -3.02 -12.05
C PHE A 47 -2.74 -3.40 -10.96
N LEU A 48 -2.63 -2.61 -9.89
CA LEU A 48 -1.72 -2.87 -8.77
C LEU A 48 -1.89 -4.26 -8.16
N ASP A 49 -3.14 -4.74 -7.98
CA ASP A 49 -3.39 -6.10 -7.46
C ASP A 49 -2.78 -7.19 -8.36
N GLY A 50 -2.87 -7.02 -9.68
CA GLY A 50 -2.25 -7.93 -10.65
C GLY A 50 -0.72 -7.95 -10.56
N LEU A 51 -0.09 -6.81 -10.25
CA LEU A 51 1.36 -6.77 -9.97
C LEU A 51 1.68 -7.55 -8.69
N PHE A 52 0.87 -7.42 -7.63
CA PHE A 52 1.05 -8.23 -6.44
C PHE A 52 0.89 -9.72 -6.73
N GLU A 53 -0.06 -10.14 -7.57
CA GLU A 53 -0.19 -11.54 -7.99
C GLU A 53 1.04 -12.05 -8.74
N MET A 54 1.72 -11.21 -9.52
CA MET A 54 2.95 -11.57 -10.23
C MET A 54 4.17 -11.76 -9.32
N LEU A 55 4.13 -11.31 -8.06
CA LEU A 55 5.17 -11.61 -7.05
C LEU A 55 5.20 -13.10 -6.65
N GLU A 56 4.15 -13.85 -7.00
CA GLU A 56 4.02 -15.28 -6.76
C GLU A 56 4.08 -16.09 -8.06
N ASP A 57 4.64 -15.52 -9.14
CA ASP A 57 4.83 -16.25 -10.38
C ASP A 57 5.86 -17.39 -10.22
N ASP A 58 5.65 -18.48 -10.95
CA ASP A 58 6.55 -19.63 -10.94
C ASP A 58 7.90 -19.30 -11.59
N LYS A 59 7.95 -18.32 -12.51
CA LYS A 59 9.19 -17.85 -13.11
C LYS A 59 9.83 -16.76 -12.25
N GLU A 60 10.99 -17.07 -11.67
CA GLU A 60 11.75 -16.15 -10.81
C GLU A 60 12.07 -14.82 -11.50
N GLU A 61 12.31 -14.81 -12.82
CA GLU A 61 12.55 -13.58 -13.59
C GLU A 61 11.33 -12.64 -13.59
N ILE A 62 10.12 -13.18 -13.72
CA ILE A 62 8.88 -12.39 -13.66
C ILE A 62 8.73 -11.78 -12.28
N VAL A 63 9.04 -12.56 -11.23
CA VAL A 63 8.99 -12.06 -9.85
C VAL A 63 9.99 -10.92 -9.65
N LYS A 64 11.24 -11.06 -10.09
CA LYS A 64 12.27 -10.02 -9.99
C LYS A 64 11.88 -8.74 -10.75
N GLN A 65 11.40 -8.88 -11.98
CA GLN A 65 10.95 -7.72 -12.76
C GLN A 65 9.75 -7.03 -12.10
N THR A 66 8.82 -7.80 -11.54
CA THR A 66 7.68 -7.26 -10.80
C THR A 66 8.13 -6.48 -9.55
N GLU A 67 9.10 -7.01 -8.80
CA GLU A 67 9.70 -6.32 -7.64
C GLU A 67 10.31 -4.98 -8.03
N LEU A 68 11.03 -4.93 -9.17
CA LEU A 68 11.60 -3.68 -9.71
C LEU A 68 10.51 -2.69 -10.11
N VAL A 69 9.48 -3.13 -10.83
CA VAL A 69 8.34 -2.28 -11.25
C VAL A 69 7.61 -1.70 -10.03
N LEU A 70 7.33 -2.51 -9.01
CA LEU A 70 6.69 -2.03 -7.78
C LEU A 70 7.60 -1.07 -7.00
N SER A 71 8.90 -1.30 -6.96
CA SER A 71 9.86 -0.40 -6.33
C SER A 71 9.91 0.97 -7.03
N ASP A 72 9.92 0.96 -8.37
CA ASP A 72 9.90 2.18 -9.19
C ASP A 72 8.61 2.99 -8.96
N PHE A 73 7.43 2.34 -9.00
CA PHE A 73 6.17 3.01 -8.70
C PHE A 73 6.15 3.60 -7.28
N LEU A 74 6.61 2.87 -6.27
CA LEU A 74 6.65 3.41 -4.90
C LEU A 74 7.55 4.64 -4.81
N ARG A 75 8.70 4.63 -5.49
CA ARG A 75 9.61 5.79 -5.56
C ARG A 75 8.94 6.99 -6.24
N GLU A 76 8.20 6.76 -7.31
CA GLU A 76 7.45 7.82 -8.01
C GLU A 76 6.34 8.41 -7.13
N ILE A 77 5.60 7.55 -6.39
CA ILE A 77 4.61 7.98 -5.40
C ILE A 77 5.27 8.87 -4.33
N SER A 78 6.40 8.44 -3.76
CA SER A 78 7.12 9.21 -2.74
C SER A 78 7.67 10.53 -3.25
N ALA A 79 7.97 10.64 -4.55
CA ALA A 79 8.47 11.86 -5.18
C ALA A 79 7.33 12.81 -5.63
N SER A 80 6.09 12.31 -5.70
CA SER A 80 4.96 13.08 -6.21
C SER A 80 4.20 13.81 -5.11
N VAL A 81 3.67 14.98 -5.45
CA VAL A 81 2.88 15.84 -4.54
C VAL A 81 1.37 15.54 -4.64
N HIS A 82 0.92 14.96 -5.75
CA HIS A 82 -0.50 14.93 -6.15
C HIS A 82 -1.11 13.53 -6.29
N VAL A 83 -0.44 12.47 -5.82
CA VAL A 83 -1.00 11.11 -5.93
C VAL A 83 -2.09 10.88 -4.90
N ASP A 84 -3.25 10.40 -5.37
CA ASP A 84 -4.28 9.89 -4.47
C ASP A 84 -3.94 8.47 -3.99
N LEU A 85 -3.63 8.37 -2.69
CA LEU A 85 -3.26 7.11 -2.05
C LEU A 85 -4.49 6.26 -1.71
N HIS A 86 -5.68 6.86 -1.57
CA HIS A 86 -6.88 6.20 -1.04
C HIS A 86 -7.26 4.92 -1.81
N PRO A 87 -7.29 4.92 -3.16
CA PRO A 87 -7.66 3.72 -3.93
C PRO A 87 -6.72 2.55 -3.70
N MET A 88 -5.45 2.82 -3.38
CA MET A 88 -4.42 1.81 -3.20
C MET A 88 -4.38 1.24 -1.78
N VAL A 89 -4.77 2.00 -0.74
CA VAL A 89 -4.75 1.50 0.65
C VAL A 89 -5.60 0.23 0.80
N GLY A 90 -6.78 0.20 0.18
CA GLY A 90 -7.66 -0.98 0.19
C GLY A 90 -6.98 -2.21 -0.42
N ILE A 91 -6.23 -2.03 -1.51
CA ILE A 91 -5.47 -3.09 -2.18
C ILE A 91 -4.36 -3.60 -1.25
N LEU A 92 -3.57 -2.71 -0.64
CA LEU A 92 -2.49 -3.10 0.29
C LEU A 92 -3.03 -3.89 1.49
N VAL A 93 -4.13 -3.42 2.08
CA VAL A 93 -4.84 -4.12 3.17
C VAL A 93 -5.30 -5.50 2.72
N HIS A 94 -5.81 -5.64 1.49
CA HIS A 94 -6.21 -6.93 0.94
C HIS A 94 -5.01 -7.89 0.83
N GLN A 95 -3.88 -7.44 0.26
CA GLN A 95 -2.67 -8.27 0.13
C GLN A 95 -2.19 -8.84 1.47
N MET A 96 -2.24 -8.03 2.54
CA MET A 96 -1.83 -8.46 3.88
C MET A 96 -2.83 -9.40 4.57
N LYS A 97 -4.10 -9.46 4.11
CA LYS A 97 -5.13 -10.34 4.68
C LYS A 97 -5.07 -11.77 4.15
N LEU A 98 -4.55 -11.97 2.95
CA LEU A 98 -4.56 -13.28 2.28
C LEU A 98 -3.90 -14.35 3.17
N ASN A 99 -4.59 -15.48 3.40
CA ASN A 99 -4.18 -16.57 4.31
C ASN A 99 -3.29 -17.63 3.64
N GLU A 100 -2.74 -17.34 2.47
CA GLU A 100 -2.08 -18.35 1.67
C GLU A 100 -0.66 -18.64 2.19
N LYS A 101 -0.27 -19.91 2.16
CA LYS A 101 0.97 -20.42 2.76
C LYS A 101 2.24 -19.83 2.10
N HIS A 102 2.11 -19.20 0.93
CA HIS A 102 3.23 -18.75 0.09
C HIS A 102 3.22 -17.25 -0.28
N ASN A 103 2.39 -16.42 0.35
CA ASN A 103 2.26 -15.00 -0.01
C ASN A 103 3.10 -14.03 0.83
N SER A 104 4.20 -14.50 1.44
CA SER A 104 5.08 -13.66 2.26
C SER A 104 5.62 -12.46 1.47
N LYS A 105 5.96 -12.64 0.20
CA LYS A 105 6.38 -11.55 -0.69
C LYS A 105 5.30 -10.48 -0.85
N ARG A 106 4.05 -10.86 -1.11
CA ARG A 106 2.92 -9.92 -1.23
C ARG A 106 2.70 -9.15 0.05
N ARG A 107 2.68 -9.84 1.19
CA ARG A 107 2.51 -9.20 2.51
C ARG A 107 3.67 -8.24 2.82
N GLY A 108 4.91 -8.67 2.61
CA GLY A 108 6.11 -7.87 2.83
C GLY A 108 6.11 -6.60 1.98
N THR A 109 5.88 -6.73 0.67
CA THR A 109 5.82 -5.58 -0.26
C THR A 109 4.66 -4.64 0.10
N ALA A 110 3.48 -5.17 0.42
CA ALA A 110 2.33 -4.34 0.80
C ALA A 110 2.57 -3.58 2.11
N LEU A 111 3.30 -4.18 3.05
CA LEU A 111 3.65 -3.56 4.32
C LEU A 111 4.68 -2.44 4.15
N ILE A 112 5.65 -2.60 3.24
CA ILE A 112 6.59 -1.54 2.84
C ILE A 112 5.82 -0.34 2.26
N TRP A 113 4.91 -0.60 1.32
CA TRP A 113 4.07 0.44 0.72
C TRP A 113 3.19 1.13 1.76
N LEU A 114 2.57 0.37 2.66
CA LEU A 114 1.72 0.92 3.72
C LEU A 114 2.52 1.84 4.64
N HIS A 115 3.75 1.46 5.00
CA HIS A 115 4.62 2.31 5.81
C HIS A 115 4.89 3.65 5.12
N GLU A 116 5.19 3.62 3.83
CA GLU A 116 5.40 4.83 3.03
C GLU A 116 4.14 5.69 2.97
N PHE A 117 2.98 5.07 2.75
CA PHE A 117 1.70 5.76 2.66
C PHE A 117 1.32 6.44 3.97
N LEU A 118 1.61 5.83 5.13
CA LEU A 118 1.39 6.46 6.43
C LEU A 118 2.27 7.71 6.62
N LYS A 119 3.53 7.68 6.16
CA LYS A 119 4.43 8.85 6.21
C LYS A 119 3.96 9.99 5.30
N LEU A 120 3.49 9.65 4.08
CA LEU A 120 3.04 10.62 3.09
C LEU A 120 1.64 11.17 3.41
N GLY A 121 0.65 10.27 3.55
CA GLY A 121 -0.76 10.62 3.73
C GLY A 121 -1.13 11.02 5.17
N LYS A 122 -0.42 10.52 6.18
CA LYS A 122 -0.65 10.83 7.60
C LYS A 122 -2.13 10.67 7.97
N PHE A 123 -2.75 11.71 8.54
CA PHE A 123 -4.16 11.70 8.95
C PHE A 123 -5.18 11.71 7.82
N LYS A 124 -4.76 12.01 6.58
CA LYS A 124 -5.66 11.89 5.43
C LYS A 124 -6.13 10.44 5.27
N LEU A 125 -5.33 9.47 5.70
CA LEU A 125 -5.65 8.04 5.67
C LEU A 125 -6.39 7.54 6.92
N SER A 126 -6.89 8.43 7.78
CA SER A 126 -7.46 8.05 9.08
C SER A 126 -8.65 7.10 8.99
N GLU A 127 -9.43 7.16 7.91
CA GLU A 127 -10.54 6.22 7.67
C GLU A 127 -10.07 4.76 7.54
N TYR A 128 -8.82 4.54 7.13
CA TYR A 128 -8.25 3.21 6.97
C TYR A 128 -7.57 2.67 8.23
N PHE A 129 -7.30 3.52 9.24
CA PHE A 129 -6.58 3.11 10.45
C PHE A 129 -7.15 1.86 11.13
N PRO A 130 -8.48 1.68 11.28
CA PRO A 130 -9.03 0.45 11.86
C PRO A 130 -8.66 -0.79 11.05
N SER A 131 -8.77 -0.73 9.71
CA SER A 131 -8.43 -1.84 8.83
C SER A 131 -6.93 -2.14 8.82
N ILE A 132 -6.10 -1.09 8.90
CA ILE A 132 -4.65 -1.21 8.99
C ILE A 132 -4.24 -1.89 10.31
N LEU A 133 -4.84 -1.50 11.45
CA LEU A 133 -4.55 -2.13 12.74
C LEU A 133 -4.84 -3.64 12.71
N VAL A 134 -5.98 -4.05 12.13
CA VAL A 134 -6.34 -5.46 12.02
C VAL A 134 -5.29 -6.26 11.24
N VAL A 135 -4.80 -5.75 10.11
CA VAL A 135 -3.77 -6.45 9.34
C VAL A 135 -2.40 -6.41 10.00
N LEU A 136 -2.04 -5.32 10.70
CA LEU A 136 -0.78 -5.25 11.44
C LEU A 136 -0.72 -6.27 12.57
N LEU A 137 -1.80 -6.48 13.33
CA LEU A 137 -1.84 -7.49 14.40
C LEU A 137 -1.53 -8.90 13.89
N ARG A 138 -1.91 -9.18 12.65
CA ARG A 138 -1.58 -10.42 11.96
C ARG A 138 -0.12 -10.44 11.53
N CYS A 139 0.35 -9.40 10.85
CA CYS A 139 1.75 -9.32 10.38
C CYS A 139 2.76 -9.33 11.54
N LEU A 140 2.40 -8.86 12.73
CA LEU A 140 3.24 -8.97 13.93
C LEU A 140 3.45 -10.42 14.40
N LYS A 141 2.53 -11.32 14.05
CA LYS A 141 2.59 -12.76 14.35
C LYS A 141 3.00 -13.58 13.12
N ASP A 142 3.55 -12.94 12.10
CA ASP A 142 3.97 -13.61 10.90
C ASP A 142 5.12 -14.59 11.20
N SER A 143 5.12 -15.74 10.51
CA SER A 143 6.21 -16.71 10.60
C SER A 143 7.51 -16.17 10.01
N ASP A 144 7.41 -15.21 9.08
CA ASP A 144 8.56 -14.50 8.54
C ASP A 144 8.98 -13.36 9.48
N ALA A 145 10.15 -13.51 10.10
CA ALA A 145 10.70 -12.55 11.05
C ALA A 145 10.95 -11.16 10.41
N HIS A 146 11.21 -11.08 9.10
CA HIS A 146 11.36 -9.81 8.42
C HIS A 146 10.03 -9.07 8.36
N ILE A 147 8.94 -9.78 8.02
CA ILE A 147 7.59 -9.20 8.00
C ILE A 147 7.17 -8.75 9.40
N ALA A 148 7.41 -9.57 10.44
CA ALA A 148 7.08 -9.20 11.82
C ALA A 148 7.86 -7.97 12.30
N SER A 149 9.15 -7.88 11.96
CA SER A 149 9.98 -6.71 12.25
C SER A 149 9.48 -5.45 11.54
N GLN A 150 9.18 -5.55 10.24
CA GLN A 150 8.59 -4.44 9.49
C GLN A 150 7.24 -4.01 10.07
N ALA A 151 6.39 -4.96 10.47
CA ALA A 151 5.07 -4.67 11.05
C ALA A 151 5.20 -3.88 12.35
N THR A 152 6.24 -4.17 13.14
CA THR A 152 6.57 -3.42 14.35
C THR A 152 6.92 -1.97 14.03
N ASN A 153 7.67 -1.72 12.96
CA ASN A 153 8.00 -0.36 12.50
C ASN A 153 6.74 0.39 12.03
N VAL A 154 5.89 -0.24 11.22
CA VAL A 154 4.64 0.36 10.74
C VAL A 154 3.69 0.66 11.91
N ASN A 155 3.60 -0.25 12.89
CA ASN A 155 2.81 -0.04 14.10
C ASN A 155 3.32 1.17 14.92
N ARG A 156 4.64 1.37 15.00
CA ARG A 156 5.23 2.53 15.67
C ARG A 156 4.86 3.84 14.97
N GLU A 157 4.93 3.87 13.64
CA GLU A 157 4.53 5.03 12.83
C GLU A 157 3.04 5.36 13.04
N LEU A 158 2.16 4.35 12.92
CA LEU A 158 0.73 4.54 13.13
C LEU A 158 0.40 5.00 14.56
N TYR A 159 1.07 4.43 15.57
CA TYR A 159 0.92 4.85 16.96
C TYR A 159 1.35 6.32 17.15
N ALA A 160 2.48 6.73 16.56
CA ALA A 160 2.95 8.10 16.63
C ALA A 160 1.97 9.09 15.97
N LEU A 161 1.38 8.71 14.83
CA LEU A 161 0.30 9.47 14.20
C LEU A 161 -0.90 9.59 15.14
N ILE A 162 -1.47 8.48 15.62
CA ILE A 162 -2.65 8.52 16.50
C ILE A 162 -2.39 9.35 17.77
N LYS A 163 -1.21 9.22 18.39
CA LYS A 163 -0.83 10.01 19.57
C LYS A 163 -0.75 11.51 19.25
N LYS A 164 -0.17 11.88 18.11
CA LYS A 164 -0.13 13.28 17.69
C LYS A 164 -1.53 13.85 17.44
N PHE A 165 -2.45 13.03 16.92
CA PHE A 165 -3.84 13.45 16.73
C PHE A 165 -4.56 13.75 18.04
N SER A 166 -4.42 12.85 19.02
CA SER A 166 -5.08 13.02 20.31
C SER A 166 -4.58 14.26 21.04
N THR A 167 -3.29 14.60 20.90
CA THR A 167 -2.75 15.87 21.42
C THR A 167 -3.27 17.11 20.68
N LEU A 168 -3.53 17.02 19.37
CA LEU A 168 -4.08 18.15 18.60
C LEU A 168 -5.57 18.40 18.87
N LYS A 169 -6.32 17.36 19.27
CA LYS A 169 -7.73 17.51 19.68
C LYS A 169 -7.91 18.03 21.11
N GLN A 170 -6.84 18.23 21.87
CA GLN A 170 -6.92 18.93 23.16
C GLN A 170 -6.50 20.40 23.01
N PRO A 171 -7.46 21.34 22.92
CA PRO A 171 -7.27 22.66 23.49
C PRO A 171 -8.38 23.03 24.50
N LEU A 172 -7.95 23.40 25.72
CA LEU A 172 -8.67 24.18 26.75
C LEU A 172 -10.05 23.68 27.23
N HIS A 173 -10.08 22.71 28.14
CA HIS A 173 -11.07 22.72 29.23
C HIS A 173 -10.41 22.22 30.53
N GLU A 174 -9.54 23.05 31.11
CA GLU A 174 -9.54 23.16 32.57
C GLU A 174 -10.81 23.92 32.97
N HIS A 175 -11.96 23.23 32.97
CA HIS A 175 -13.02 23.67 33.85
C HIS A 175 -12.63 23.21 35.25
N LYS A 176 -12.05 24.14 36.02
CA LYS A 176 -12.17 24.10 37.48
C LYS A 176 -13.65 23.88 37.77
N VAL A 177 -13.98 22.70 38.26
CA VAL A 177 -15.27 22.46 38.89
C VAL A 177 -15.28 23.37 40.10
N ASP A 178 -16.08 24.44 40.03
CA ASP A 178 -16.34 25.24 41.21
C ASP A 178 -17.21 24.41 42.15
N LEU A 179 -16.59 23.92 43.23
CA LEU A 179 -17.24 23.15 44.28
C LEU A 179 -18.05 24.06 45.23
N SER A 180 -18.11 25.38 44.97
CA SER A 180 -18.93 26.31 45.76
C SER A 180 -20.44 26.06 45.66
N CYS A 181 -20.90 25.28 44.67
CA CYS A 181 -22.30 24.86 44.57
C CYS A 181 -22.66 23.62 45.43
N PHE A 182 -21.71 23.07 46.20
CA PHE A 182 -21.94 21.91 47.09
C PHE A 182 -21.89 22.23 48.59
N PHE A 183 -21.88 23.51 48.99
CA PHE A 183 -22.05 23.94 50.38
C PHE A 183 -23.15 24.99 50.53
#